data_AF-T0TCH1-F1
#
_entry.id   AF-T0TCH1-F1
#
_cell.length_a   1.000
_cell.length_b   1.000
_cell.length_c   1.000
_cell.angle_alpha   90.00
_cell.angle_beta   90.00
_cell.angle_gamma   90.00
#
_symmetry.space_group_name_H-M   'P 1'
#
loop_
_entity.id
_entity.type
_entity.pdbx_description
1 polymer ?
#
loop_
_entity_poly.entity_id
_entity_poly.type
_entity_poly.pdbx_seq_one_letter_code
_entity_poly.pdbx_strand_id
1 'polypeptide(L)'
;MGIRKDIDIDYRFPEPLSYNYDKLTVGEVLKDIDNVANQNEVWELSPQSQELVKYIPEGGSWKNIPYDKLPERMKKIRDNMKRYHSPNFYRRFARHEINGTITAAATPENCGILHPLENRRYSVREVARIQSFPDTYEFIGDSVSSKYKIIGNAVPPKLGEAIGKSIVEQLKEKGY
;
A
#
# COMPACT_ATOMS: atom_id res chain seq x y z
N MET A 1 2.63 1.09 23.89
CA MET A 1 3.32 -0.17 24.24
C MET A 1 3.03 -0.45 25.71
N GLY A 2 2.66 -1.68 26.07
CA GLY A 2 2.33 -2.04 27.44
C GLY A 2 3.46 -2.85 28.07
N ILE A 3 3.97 -2.40 29.22
CA ILE A 3 5.03 -3.08 29.98
C ILE A 3 4.39 -3.75 31.19
N ARG A 4 4.85 -4.96 31.51
CA ARG A 4 4.40 -5.64 32.75
C ARG A 4 4.90 -4.88 33.97
N LYS A 5 4.09 -4.81 35.02
CA LYS A 5 4.41 -4.05 36.24
C LYS A 5 5.65 -4.54 37.00
N ASP A 6 6.04 -5.79 36.80
CA ASP A 6 7.21 -6.40 37.44
C ASP A 6 8.52 -6.16 36.68
N ILE A 7 8.47 -5.52 35.51
CA ILE A 7 9.64 -5.14 34.71
C ILE A 7 9.94 -3.66 34.97
N ASP A 8 11.05 -3.37 35.67
CA ASP A 8 11.49 -2.01 36.01
C ASP A 8 12.18 -1.28 34.83
N ILE A 9 11.40 -1.04 33.78
CA ILE A 9 11.83 -0.34 32.56
C ILE A 9 10.86 0.78 32.23
N ASP A 10 11.40 1.99 32.09
CA ASP A 10 10.72 3.13 31.46
C ASP A 10 11.07 3.13 29.96
N TYR A 11 10.27 2.41 29.16
CA TYR A 11 10.57 2.28 27.74
C TYR A 11 10.41 3.60 27.00
N ARG A 12 11.39 3.89 26.16
CA ARG A 12 11.37 5.01 25.23
C ARG A 12 11.23 4.49 23.82
N PHE A 13 10.34 5.12 23.04
CA PHE A 13 10.28 4.83 21.62
C PHE A 13 11.60 5.25 20.95
N PRO A 14 12.06 4.51 19.93
CA PRO A 14 13.24 4.93 19.17
C PRO A 14 12.93 6.23 18.44
N GLU A 15 13.96 7.04 18.25
CA GLU A 15 13.86 8.22 17.37
C GLU A 15 13.46 7.79 15.95
N PRO A 16 12.75 8.66 15.19
CA PRO A 16 12.41 8.38 13.81
C PRO A 16 13.64 8.03 12.99
N LEU A 17 13.60 6.88 12.32
CA LEU A 17 14.68 6.45 11.43
C LEU A 17 14.83 7.46 10.30
N SER A 18 16.08 7.86 10.02
CA SER A 18 16.38 8.61 8.81
C SER A 18 16.29 7.68 7.61
N TYR A 19 15.40 8.00 6.68
CA TYR A 19 15.26 7.28 5.42
C TYR A 19 15.70 8.15 4.26
N ASN A 20 16.37 7.52 3.29
CA ASN A 20 16.44 8.09 1.96
C ASN A 20 15.08 7.85 1.28
N TYR A 21 14.25 8.89 1.22
CA TYR A 21 12.92 8.83 0.63
C TYR A 21 12.92 8.46 -0.85
N ASP A 22 14.00 8.73 -1.58
CA ASP A 22 14.14 8.32 -2.98
C ASP A 22 14.08 6.80 -3.12
N LYS A 23 14.57 6.07 -2.11
CA LYS A 23 14.52 4.59 -2.03
C LYS A 23 13.16 4.02 -1.61
N LEU A 24 12.18 4.86 -1.29
CA LEU A 24 10.83 4.45 -0.88
C LEU A 24 9.78 4.75 -1.95
N THR A 25 10.20 5.26 -3.10
CA THR A 25 9.30 5.56 -4.21
C THR A 25 8.74 4.28 -4.83
N VAL A 26 7.55 4.36 -5.43
CA VAL A 26 6.94 3.24 -6.18
C VAL A 26 7.91 2.70 -7.21
N GLY A 27 8.65 3.56 -7.89
CA GLY A 27 9.63 3.18 -8.90
C GLY A 27 10.71 2.27 -8.33
N GLU A 28 11.29 2.62 -7.17
CA GLU A 28 12.31 1.80 -6.50
C GLU A 28 11.74 0.51 -5.91
N VAL A 29 10.57 0.58 -5.26
CA VAL A 29 9.94 -0.59 -4.60
C VAL A 29 9.58 -1.69 -5.61
N LEU A 30 9.24 -1.33 -6.84
CA LEU A 30 8.80 -2.27 -7.88
C LEU A 30 9.92 -2.78 -8.79
N LYS A 31 11.18 -2.35 -8.62
CA LYS A 31 12.30 -2.81 -9.48
C LYS A 31 12.59 -4.30 -9.31
N ASP A 32 13.04 -4.96 -10.37
CA ASP A 32 13.60 -6.32 -10.31
C ASP A 32 12.66 -7.34 -9.63
N ILE A 33 11.39 -7.38 -10.07
CA ILE A 33 10.33 -8.17 -9.41
C ILE A 33 9.84 -9.37 -10.23
N ASP A 34 10.24 -9.47 -11.50
CA ASP A 34 9.63 -10.38 -12.49
C ASP A 34 9.70 -11.87 -12.15
N ASN A 35 10.59 -12.29 -11.25
CA ASN A 35 10.79 -13.69 -10.86
C ASN A 35 10.56 -13.96 -9.37
N VAL A 36 9.78 -13.13 -8.69
CA VAL A 36 9.51 -13.27 -7.26
C VAL A 36 8.15 -13.94 -7.02
N ALA A 37 8.05 -14.73 -5.94
CA ALA A 37 6.81 -15.41 -5.56
C ALA A 37 5.61 -14.45 -5.50
N ASN A 38 4.46 -14.89 -5.99
CA ASN A 38 3.21 -14.12 -6.11
C ASN A 38 3.25 -12.90 -7.06
N GLN A 39 4.28 -12.72 -7.89
CA GLN A 39 4.34 -11.58 -8.84
C GLN A 39 3.29 -11.64 -9.95
N ASN A 40 2.92 -12.83 -10.40
CA ASN A 40 1.93 -12.97 -11.47
C ASN A 40 0.48 -13.04 -10.94
N GLU A 41 0.30 -12.90 -9.61
CA GLU A 41 -1.01 -12.95 -8.99
C GLU A 41 -1.63 -11.55 -8.90
N VAL A 42 -2.42 -11.20 -9.92
CA VAL A 42 -3.09 -9.90 -10.00
C VAL A 42 -4.58 -10.08 -9.75
N TRP A 43 -5.13 -9.26 -8.85
CA TRP A 43 -6.58 -9.25 -8.64
C TRP A 43 -7.25 -8.39 -9.71
N GLU A 44 -8.05 -9.04 -10.56
CA GLU A 44 -8.65 -8.38 -11.71
C GLU A 44 -9.51 -7.17 -11.34
N LEU A 45 -9.46 -6.17 -12.21
CA LEU A 45 -10.37 -5.04 -12.19
C LEU A 45 -11.72 -5.48 -12.78
N SER A 46 -12.81 -4.87 -12.31
CA SER A 46 -14.12 -5.06 -12.96
C SER A 46 -14.07 -4.59 -14.42
N PRO A 47 -14.92 -5.11 -15.33
CA PRO A 47 -14.96 -4.66 -16.72
C PRO A 47 -15.12 -3.14 -16.87
N GLN A 48 -15.96 -2.52 -16.02
CA GLN A 48 -16.10 -1.06 -16.00
C GLN A 48 -14.80 -0.38 -15.57
N SER A 49 -14.17 -0.85 -14.50
CA SER A 49 -12.91 -0.29 -14.01
C SER A 49 -11.79 -0.41 -15.05
N GLN A 50 -11.72 -1.51 -15.80
CA GLN A 50 -10.74 -1.71 -16.89
C GLN A 50 -10.87 -0.63 -17.98
N GLU A 51 -12.08 -0.17 -18.30
CA GLU A 51 -12.29 0.93 -19.23
C GLU A 51 -11.88 2.29 -18.65
N LEU A 52 -12.14 2.51 -17.35
CA LEU A 52 -11.83 3.78 -16.68
C LEU A 52 -10.32 4.01 -16.52
N VAL A 53 -9.56 2.99 -16.14
CA VAL A 53 -8.13 3.14 -15.81
C VAL A 53 -7.29 3.54 -17.02
N LYS A 54 -7.75 3.28 -18.25
CA LYS A 54 -7.07 3.66 -19.50
C LYS A 54 -6.83 5.16 -19.63
N TYR A 55 -7.66 5.97 -18.98
CA TYR A 55 -7.58 7.44 -19.02
C TYR A 55 -6.77 8.03 -17.85
N ILE A 56 -6.30 7.20 -16.93
CA ILE A 56 -5.61 7.65 -15.72
C ILE A 56 -4.11 7.53 -15.95
N PRO A 57 -3.38 8.65 -16.15
CA PRO A 57 -1.94 8.61 -16.31
C PRO A 57 -1.25 8.32 -14.97
N GLU A 58 0.05 8.04 -15.05
CA GLU A 58 0.95 8.04 -13.90
C GLU A 58 0.79 9.35 -13.11
N GLY A 59 0.64 9.28 -11.77
CA GLY A 59 0.36 10.46 -10.93
C GLY A 59 -1.10 10.93 -10.95
N GLY A 60 -1.96 10.30 -11.75
CA GLY A 60 -3.37 10.67 -11.92
C GLY A 60 -4.34 10.00 -10.95
N SER A 61 -5.62 10.29 -11.16
CA SER A 61 -6.75 9.62 -10.52
C SER A 61 -8.01 9.66 -11.41
N TRP A 62 -9.16 9.27 -10.88
CA TRP A 62 -10.45 9.33 -11.58
C TRP A 62 -10.79 10.72 -12.18
N LYS A 63 -10.17 11.79 -11.66
CA LYS A 63 -10.34 13.16 -12.14
C LYS A 63 -9.83 13.34 -13.57
N ASN A 64 -8.91 12.49 -14.03
CA ASN A 64 -8.37 12.51 -15.39
C ASN A 64 -9.33 11.88 -16.42
N ILE A 65 -10.34 11.13 -15.99
CA ILE A 65 -11.28 10.46 -16.89
C ILE A 65 -12.19 11.51 -17.57
N PRO A 66 -12.43 11.44 -18.89
CA PRO A 66 -13.38 12.32 -19.58
C PRO A 66 -14.80 12.26 -18.98
N TYR A 67 -15.53 13.39 -18.99
CA TYR A 67 -16.84 13.50 -18.30
C TYR A 67 -17.86 12.50 -18.83
N ASP A 68 -17.94 12.38 -20.15
CA ASP A 68 -18.87 11.50 -20.84
C ASP A 68 -18.64 10.02 -20.50
N LYS A 69 -17.38 9.64 -20.21
CA LYS A 69 -16.99 8.27 -19.85
C LYS A 69 -17.21 7.92 -18.38
N LEU A 70 -17.44 8.91 -17.52
CA LEU A 70 -17.70 8.63 -16.10
C LEU A 70 -19.04 7.92 -15.89
N PRO A 71 -19.10 6.94 -14.96
CA PRO A 71 -20.37 6.42 -14.46
C PRO A 71 -21.21 7.51 -13.81
N GLU A 72 -22.53 7.37 -13.85
CA GLU A 72 -23.48 8.37 -13.34
C GLU A 72 -23.22 8.76 -11.88
N ARG A 73 -22.87 7.78 -11.03
CA ARG A 73 -22.47 8.03 -9.64
C ARG A 73 -21.26 8.97 -9.54
N MET A 74 -20.24 8.77 -10.38
CA MET A 74 -19.03 9.60 -10.36
C MET A 74 -19.27 10.98 -10.95
N LYS A 75 -20.14 11.12 -11.95
CA LYS A 75 -20.58 12.43 -12.48
C LYS A 75 -21.17 13.29 -11.35
N LYS A 76 -22.14 12.75 -10.60
CA LYS A 76 -22.75 13.42 -9.44
C LYS A 76 -21.73 13.88 -8.39
N ILE A 77 -20.69 13.08 -8.15
CA ILE A 77 -19.59 13.42 -7.23
C ILE A 77 -18.73 14.54 -7.81
N ARG A 78 -18.44 14.49 -9.11
CA ARG A 78 -17.60 15.49 -9.79
C ARG A 78 -18.27 16.85 -9.84
N ASP A 79 -19.58 16.88 -10.05
CA ASP A 79 -20.38 18.10 -10.07
C ASP A 79 -20.48 18.74 -8.68
N ASN A 80 -20.26 17.97 -7.61
CA ASN A 80 -20.44 18.40 -6.23
C ASN A 80 -19.25 18.03 -5.32
N MET A 81 -18.01 18.23 -5.77
CA MET A 81 -16.81 17.73 -5.06
C MET A 81 -16.76 18.14 -3.57
N LYS A 82 -17.13 19.37 -3.22
CA LYS A 82 -17.14 19.85 -1.82
C LYS A 82 -18.07 19.01 -0.94
N ARG A 83 -19.26 18.65 -1.42
CA ARG A 83 -20.24 17.82 -0.70
C ARG A 83 -19.69 16.43 -0.38
N TYR A 84 -18.85 15.90 -1.27
CA TYR A 84 -18.29 14.55 -1.16
C TYR A 84 -16.85 14.53 -0.65
N HIS A 85 -16.35 15.63 -0.08
CA HIS A 85 -14.99 15.75 0.45
C HIS A 85 -13.89 15.46 -0.58
N SER A 86 -14.11 15.84 -1.84
CA SER A 86 -13.13 15.81 -2.93
C SER A 86 -12.37 14.47 -3.04
N PRO A 87 -13.08 13.34 -3.20
CA PRO A 87 -12.47 12.02 -3.08
C PRO A 87 -11.45 11.78 -4.19
N ASN A 88 -10.50 10.88 -3.92
CA ASN A 88 -9.40 10.58 -4.83
C ASN A 88 -9.44 9.12 -5.30
N PHE A 89 -10.59 8.71 -5.86
CA PHE A 89 -10.79 7.37 -6.39
C PHE A 89 -9.77 7.03 -7.49
N TYR A 90 -9.45 5.75 -7.65
CA TYR A 90 -8.57 5.22 -8.70
C TYR A 90 -7.21 5.92 -8.71
N ARG A 91 -6.65 6.21 -7.53
CA ARG A 91 -5.34 6.86 -7.45
C ARG A 91 -4.27 5.96 -8.08
N ARG A 92 -3.57 6.47 -9.09
CA ARG A 92 -2.41 5.81 -9.72
C ARG A 92 -1.14 6.56 -9.37
N PHE A 93 -0.45 6.12 -8.32
CA PHE A 93 0.79 6.75 -7.89
C PHE A 93 1.85 6.68 -8.98
N ALA A 94 2.64 7.74 -9.10
CA ALA A 94 3.79 7.80 -9.98
C ALA A 94 4.99 7.08 -9.37
N ARG A 95 5.92 6.66 -10.22
CA ARG A 95 7.17 5.99 -9.86
C ARG A 95 8.07 6.87 -8.99
N HIS A 96 7.93 8.19 -9.02
CA HIS A 96 8.66 9.10 -8.13
C HIS A 96 7.91 9.44 -6.83
N GLU A 97 6.69 8.93 -6.67
CA GLU A 97 5.89 9.13 -5.46
C GLU A 97 6.03 7.94 -4.51
N ILE A 98 5.77 8.17 -3.23
CA ILE A 98 5.61 7.11 -2.25
C ILE A 98 4.14 6.67 -2.28
N ASN A 99 3.91 5.35 -2.30
CA ASN A 99 2.54 4.85 -2.35
C ASN A 99 1.77 5.20 -1.06
N GLY A 100 0.46 5.42 -1.21
CA GLY A 100 -0.44 5.53 -0.07
C GLY A 100 -0.65 4.20 0.64
N THR A 101 -1.34 4.25 1.78
CA THR A 101 -1.66 3.05 2.58
C THR A 101 -2.39 2.00 1.76
N ILE A 102 -1.85 0.77 1.76
CA ILE A 102 -2.55 -0.42 1.29
C ILE A 102 -3.61 -0.80 2.33
N THR A 103 -4.88 -0.75 1.95
CA THR A 103 -5.99 -1.14 2.83
C THR A 103 -6.39 -2.59 2.58
N ALA A 104 -6.94 -3.25 3.60
CA ALA A 104 -7.39 -4.63 3.51
C ALA A 104 -8.44 -4.91 2.42
N ALA A 105 -9.30 -3.92 2.12
CA ALA A 105 -10.28 -4.04 1.04
C ALA A 105 -9.64 -3.90 -0.35
N ALA A 106 -8.55 -3.14 -0.45
CA ALA A 106 -7.78 -2.90 -1.67
C ALA A 106 -8.62 -2.56 -2.91
N THR A 107 -9.71 -1.83 -2.72
CA THR A 107 -10.59 -1.35 -3.79
C THR A 107 -9.99 -0.07 -4.41
N PRO A 108 -9.97 0.08 -5.74
CA PRO A 108 -9.45 1.29 -6.40
C PRO A 108 -10.07 2.60 -5.88
N GLU A 109 -11.31 2.57 -5.43
CA GLU A 109 -12.03 3.72 -4.88
C GLU A 109 -11.41 4.22 -3.57
N ASN A 110 -10.84 3.34 -2.76
CA ASN A 110 -10.37 3.68 -1.41
C ASN A 110 -8.86 3.56 -1.26
N CYS A 111 -8.18 2.97 -2.25
CA CYS A 111 -6.79 2.58 -2.14
C CYS A 111 -6.07 2.82 -3.46
N GLY A 112 -4.88 3.43 -3.41
CA GLY A 112 -4.04 3.59 -4.59
C GLY A 112 -3.34 2.29 -4.93
N ILE A 113 -4.04 1.41 -5.64
CA ILE A 113 -3.57 0.06 -5.96
C ILE A 113 -3.34 -0.18 -7.45
N LEU A 114 -3.36 0.88 -8.26
CA LEU A 114 -3.13 0.78 -9.70
C LEU A 114 -1.64 0.82 -10.00
N HIS A 115 -1.17 -0.09 -10.87
CA HIS A 115 0.21 -0.11 -11.33
C HIS A 115 0.58 1.21 -12.02
N PRO A 116 1.77 1.82 -11.85
CA PRO A 116 2.08 3.12 -12.44
C PRO A 116 2.02 3.13 -13.98
N LEU A 117 2.36 2.01 -14.62
CA LEU A 117 2.53 1.92 -16.07
C LEU A 117 1.50 1.03 -16.78
N GLU A 118 0.78 0.17 -16.05
CA GLU A 118 -0.09 -0.84 -16.64
C GLU A 118 -1.53 -0.67 -16.19
N ASN A 119 -2.50 -1.03 -17.04
CA ASN A 119 -3.94 -0.90 -16.75
C ASN A 119 -4.47 -2.05 -15.88
N ARG A 120 -3.78 -2.31 -14.77
CA ARG A 120 -4.12 -3.35 -13.79
C ARG A 120 -3.92 -2.86 -12.37
N ARG A 121 -4.40 -3.66 -11.41
CA ARG A 121 -3.95 -3.53 -10.02
C ARG A 121 -2.49 -3.95 -9.90
N TYR A 122 -1.89 -3.63 -8.77
CA TYR A 122 -0.65 -4.26 -8.36
C TYR A 122 -0.78 -5.79 -8.32
N SER A 123 0.32 -6.52 -8.39
CA SER A 123 0.33 -7.94 -8.02
C SER A 123 0.31 -8.09 -6.50
N VAL A 124 0.06 -9.30 -6.01
CA VAL A 124 0.23 -9.63 -4.58
C VAL A 124 1.64 -9.27 -4.10
N ARG A 125 2.67 -9.57 -4.90
CA ARG A 125 4.06 -9.25 -4.57
C ARG A 125 4.34 -7.74 -4.53
N GLU A 126 3.84 -6.99 -5.49
CA GLU A 126 4.02 -5.52 -5.52
C GLU A 126 3.39 -4.88 -4.28
N VAL A 127 2.18 -5.31 -3.89
CA VAL A 127 1.52 -4.87 -2.65
C VAL A 127 2.32 -5.28 -1.41
N ALA A 128 2.87 -6.50 -1.38
CA ALA A 128 3.70 -6.98 -0.29
C ALA A 128 4.97 -6.14 -0.10
N ARG A 129 5.67 -5.78 -1.18
CA ARG A 129 6.86 -4.92 -1.12
C ARG A 129 6.54 -3.51 -0.65
N ILE A 130 5.41 -2.93 -1.10
CA ILE A 130 4.93 -1.65 -0.57
C ILE A 130 4.73 -1.73 0.95
N GLN A 131 4.22 -2.86 1.46
CA GLN A 131 4.07 -3.12 2.89
C GLN A 131 5.36 -3.63 3.55
N SER A 132 6.51 -3.54 2.87
CA SER A 132 7.86 -3.92 3.34
C SER A 132 8.10 -5.40 3.63
N PHE A 133 7.25 -6.30 3.11
CA PHE A 133 7.52 -7.73 3.18
C PHE A 133 8.73 -8.11 2.32
N PRO A 134 9.61 -9.01 2.82
CA PRO A 134 10.73 -9.50 2.04
C PRO A 134 10.24 -10.41 0.91
N ASP A 135 11.01 -10.45 -0.17
CA ASP A 135 10.74 -11.28 -1.35
C ASP A 135 10.74 -12.79 -1.06
N THR A 136 11.41 -13.19 0.01
CA THR A 136 11.44 -14.57 0.51
C THR A 136 10.14 -14.99 1.20
N TYR A 137 9.26 -14.06 1.57
CA TYR A 137 7.99 -14.38 2.21
C TYR A 137 6.92 -14.63 1.15
N GLU A 138 6.47 -15.87 1.02
CA GLU A 138 5.40 -16.26 0.10
C GLU A 138 4.03 -16.21 0.77
N PHE A 139 3.05 -15.61 0.08
CA PHE A 139 1.67 -15.53 0.57
C PHE A 139 0.86 -16.72 0.07
N ILE A 140 0.35 -17.51 1.01
CA ILE A 140 -0.54 -18.63 0.77
C ILE A 140 -1.97 -18.21 1.12
N GLY A 141 -2.93 -18.55 0.26
CA GLY A 141 -4.33 -18.26 0.47
C GLY A 141 -5.20 -18.74 -0.69
N ASP A 142 -6.47 -18.99 -0.41
CA ASP A 142 -7.42 -19.60 -1.35
C ASP A 142 -7.76 -18.71 -2.55
N SER A 143 -7.45 -17.42 -2.48
CA SER A 143 -7.72 -16.45 -3.54
C SER A 143 -6.75 -15.26 -3.49
N VAL A 144 -6.54 -14.59 -4.63
CA VAL A 144 -5.73 -13.37 -4.70
C VAL A 144 -6.27 -12.28 -3.76
N SER A 145 -7.60 -12.12 -3.66
CA SER A 145 -8.22 -11.15 -2.75
C SER A 145 -7.98 -11.46 -1.27
N SER A 146 -7.92 -12.75 -0.87
CA SER A 146 -7.56 -13.14 0.49
C SER A 146 -6.11 -12.76 0.84
N LYS A 147 -5.16 -12.95 -0.08
CA LYS A 147 -3.75 -12.55 0.10
C LYS A 147 -3.62 -11.03 0.25
N TYR A 148 -4.32 -10.28 -0.60
CA TYR A 148 -4.46 -8.83 -0.47
C TYR A 148 -4.96 -8.39 0.91
N LYS A 149 -6.00 -9.06 1.42
CA LYS A 149 -6.56 -8.78 2.75
C LYS A 149 -5.55 -9.07 3.88
N ILE A 150 -4.76 -10.14 3.76
CA ILE A 150 -3.69 -10.46 4.73
C ILE A 150 -2.66 -9.33 4.73
N ILE A 151 -2.16 -8.94 3.55
CA ILE A 151 -1.13 -7.89 3.43
C ILE A 151 -1.65 -6.54 3.95
N GLY A 152 -2.86 -6.13 3.53
CA GLY A 152 -3.43 -4.84 3.91
C GLY A 152 -3.83 -4.72 5.40
N ASN A 153 -3.98 -5.82 6.12
CA ASN A 153 -4.17 -5.81 7.58
C ASN A 153 -2.85 -5.93 8.36
N ALA A 154 -1.77 -6.34 7.72
CA ALA A 154 -0.50 -6.57 8.39
C ALA A 154 0.17 -5.26 8.80
N VAL A 155 0.91 -5.30 9.90
CA VAL A 155 1.89 -4.27 10.25
C VAL A 155 3.11 -4.43 9.33
N PRO A 156 3.65 -3.36 8.72
CA PRO A 156 4.84 -3.46 7.89
C PRO A 156 6.02 -4.13 8.63
N PRO A 157 6.66 -5.18 8.10
CA PRO A 157 7.76 -5.86 8.78
C PRO A 157 8.90 -4.94 9.20
N LYS A 158 9.28 -3.94 8.39
CA LYS A 158 10.33 -2.98 8.77
C LYS A 158 9.95 -2.12 9.98
N LEU A 159 8.67 -1.79 10.16
CA LEU A 159 8.20 -1.09 11.35
C LEU A 159 8.28 -2.02 12.58
N GLY A 160 7.83 -3.27 12.44
CA GLY A 160 7.94 -4.28 13.49
C GLY A 160 9.40 -4.53 13.91
N GLU A 161 10.32 -4.59 12.95
CA GLU A 161 11.76 -4.75 13.19
C GLU A 161 12.34 -3.56 13.97
N ALA A 162 12.03 -2.33 13.59
CA ALA A 162 12.53 -1.13 14.26
C ALA A 162 12.10 -1.06 15.73
N ILE A 163 10.81 -1.33 16.00
CA ILE A 163 10.28 -1.37 17.37
C ILE A 163 10.86 -2.57 18.14
N GLY A 164 10.95 -3.74 17.51
CA GLY A 164 11.50 -4.95 18.12
C GLY A 164 12.96 -4.79 18.55
N LYS A 165 13.80 -4.17 17.70
CA LYS A 165 15.20 -3.85 18.05
C LYS A 165 15.29 -2.93 19.26
N SER A 166 14.50 -1.85 19.27
CA SER A 166 14.46 -0.90 20.38
C SER A 166 14.05 -1.55 21.71
N ILE A 167 13.10 -2.50 21.68
CA ILE A 167 12.71 -3.28 22.86
C ILE A 167 13.86 -4.15 23.34
N VAL A 168 14.51 -4.88 22.44
CA VAL A 168 15.64 -5.78 22.78
C VAL A 168 16.81 -5.00 23.36
N GLU A 169 17.14 -3.84 22.81
CA GLU A 169 18.23 -2.98 23.29
C GLU A 169 17.97 -2.52 24.73
N GLN A 170 16.78 -1.98 25.00
CA GLN A 170 16.45 -1.46 26.33
C GLN A 170 16.30 -2.56 27.39
N LEU A 171 15.85 -3.76 27.01
CA LEU A 171 15.83 -4.91 27.91
C LEU A 171 17.26 -5.32 28.30
N LYS A 172 18.18 -5.38 27.33
CA LYS A 172 19.59 -5.72 27.58
C LYS A 172 20.29 -4.70 28.47
N GLU A 173 20.06 -3.40 28.25
CA GLU A 173 20.61 -2.32 29.09
C GLU A 173 20.19 -2.46 30.57
N LYS A 174 19.03 -3.09 30.80
CA LYS A 174 18.45 -3.31 32.13
C LYS A 174 18.76 -4.69 32.71
N GLY A 175 19.55 -5.50 32.01
CA GLY A 175 20.03 -6.80 32.49
C GLY A 175 19.02 -7.95 32.34
N TYR A 176 18.03 -7.81 31.45
CA TYR A 176 17.11 -8.90 31.08
C TYR A 176 17.64 -9.73 29.90
#